data_AF-A0AAW2Q318-F1
#
_entry.id   AF-A0AAW2Q318-F1
#
_cell.length_a   1.000
_cell.length_b   1.000
_cell.length_c   1.000
_cell.angle_alpha   90.00
_cell.angle_beta   90.00
_cell.angle_gamma   90.00
#
_symmetry.space_group_name_H-M   'P 1'
#
loop_
_entity.id
_entity.type
_entity.pdbx_description
1 polymer ?
#
loop_
_entity_poly.entity_id
_entity_poly.type
_entity_poly.pdbx_seq_one_letter_code
_entity_poly.pdbx_strand_id
1 'polypeptide(L)'
;METGGNSLPSGPDGVKRKVSYFYDPEVGNYYYGQGHPMKPHRIRMTHALLAHYGLLQHMHVLKPNPARDKDLCRFHADDYVAFLRSITPETQQEQLRQLKRFNVGEDCPVFDGLYSFCQTYAGGSVGGAVKLNHDIVT
;
A
#
# COMPACT_ATOMS: atom_id res chain seq x y z
N MET A 1 4.84 35.74 11.93
CA MET A 1 4.08 35.44 10.70
C MET A 1 3.36 34.13 10.96
N GLU A 2 2.05 34.20 11.22
CA GLU A 2 1.24 32.99 11.34
C GLU A 2 1.10 32.39 9.95
N THR A 3 1.68 31.21 9.77
CA THR A 3 1.51 30.42 8.56
C THR A 3 0.11 29.84 8.59
N GLY A 4 -0.83 30.53 7.94
CA GLY A 4 -2.17 30.02 7.62
C GLY A 4 -2.07 28.80 6.72
N GLY A 5 -1.79 27.65 7.32
CA GLY A 5 -1.83 26.37 6.64
C GLY A 5 -3.28 25.94 6.43
N ASN A 6 -3.57 25.36 5.27
CA ASN A 6 -4.84 24.70 4.93
C ASN A 6 -5.05 23.41 5.73
N SER A 7 -4.80 23.44 7.04
CA SER A 7 -5.13 22.35 7.94
C SER A 7 -6.65 22.23 7.94
N LEU A 8 -7.16 21.00 7.77
CA LEU A 8 -8.56 20.73 8.08
C LEU A 8 -8.87 21.33 9.45
N PRO A 9 -10.07 21.92 9.64
CA PRO A 9 -10.46 22.39 10.95
C PRO A 9 -10.24 21.24 11.94
N SER A 10 -9.57 21.54 13.05
CA SER A 10 -9.75 20.74 14.26
C SER A 10 -11.25 20.50 14.37
N GLY A 11 -11.66 19.25 14.59
CA GLY A 11 -13.07 18.90 14.50
C GLY A 11 -13.81 19.48 15.70
N PRO A 12 -15.00 18.99 16.03
CA PRO A 12 -15.89 19.71 16.92
C PRO A 12 -15.28 20.05 18.29
N ASP A 13 -14.24 19.33 18.70
CA ASP A 13 -13.46 19.47 19.92
C ASP A 13 -12.26 20.46 19.85
N GLY A 14 -11.88 20.97 18.68
CA GLY A 14 -10.76 21.92 18.55
C GLY A 14 -9.36 21.32 18.72
N VAL A 15 -9.25 20.00 18.92
CA VAL A 15 -8.00 19.31 19.24
C VAL A 15 -7.23 18.88 17.98
N LYS A 16 -5.91 19.11 17.97
CA LYS A 16 -4.99 18.54 16.96
C LYS A 16 -4.89 17.03 17.16
N ARG A 17 -5.14 16.26 16.11
CA ARG A 17 -5.04 14.78 16.13
C ARG A 17 -3.63 14.35 15.81
N LYS A 18 -3.18 13.23 16.39
CA LYS A 18 -1.94 12.60 15.94
C LYS A 18 -2.21 11.83 14.65
N VAL A 19 -1.27 11.92 13.73
CA VAL A 19 -1.35 11.29 12.41
C VAL A 19 -0.20 10.33 12.27
N SER A 20 -0.51 9.11 11.83
CA SER A 20 0.48 8.11 11.47
C SER A 20 0.44 7.89 9.96
N TYR A 21 1.61 7.99 9.32
CA TYR A 21 1.75 7.93 7.88
C TYR A 21 2.62 6.73 7.50
N PHE A 22 2.06 5.78 6.76
CA PHE A 22 2.77 4.56 6.35
C PHE A 22 3.35 4.72 4.95
N TYR A 23 4.64 4.43 4.80
CA TYR A 23 5.33 4.51 3.52
C TYR A 23 6.50 3.52 3.46
N ASP A 24 6.56 2.76 2.37
CA ASP A 24 7.72 1.97 1.99
C ASP A 24 8.42 2.64 0.80
N PRO A 25 9.72 2.98 0.88
CA PRO A 25 10.47 3.55 -0.24
C PRO A 25 10.43 2.74 -1.54
N GLU A 26 10.26 1.42 -1.45
CA GLU A 26 10.25 0.51 -2.59
C GLU A 26 8.91 0.49 -3.34
N VAL A 27 7.82 0.96 -2.73
CA VAL A 27 6.48 0.90 -3.33
C VAL A 27 6.38 1.62 -4.69
N GLY A 28 7.22 2.63 -4.89
CA GLY A 28 7.29 3.39 -6.14
C GLY A 28 8.08 2.72 -7.27
N ASN A 29 8.78 1.62 -6.99
CA ASN A 29 9.62 0.88 -7.96
C ASN A 29 8.83 -0.19 -8.72
N TYR A 30 7.66 -0.61 -8.22
CA TYR A 30 6.84 -1.61 -8.92
C TYR A 30 6.28 -1.06 -10.22
N TYR A 31 6.27 -1.91 -11.25
CA TYR A 31 5.90 -1.54 -12.61
C TYR A 31 4.87 -2.51 -13.18
N TYR A 32 3.66 -2.02 -13.40
CA TYR A 32 2.54 -2.81 -13.94
C TYR A 32 2.72 -3.22 -15.41
N GLY A 33 3.70 -2.67 -16.12
CA GLY A 33 3.89 -2.93 -17.55
C GLY A 33 3.70 -1.68 -18.43
N GLN A 34 4.11 -1.84 -19.68
CA GLN A 34 4.04 -0.80 -20.69
C GLN A 34 2.58 -0.47 -21.02
N GLY A 35 2.26 0.82 -21.16
CA GLY A 35 0.90 1.27 -21.46
C GLY A 35 -0.10 1.19 -20.30
N HIS A 36 0.17 0.42 -19.25
CA HIS A 36 -0.78 0.25 -18.14
C HIS A 36 -0.97 1.55 -17.33
N PRO A 37 -2.21 2.00 -17.03
CA PRO A 37 -2.46 3.29 -16.40
C PRO A 37 -2.08 3.36 -14.92
N MET A 38 -2.10 2.22 -14.21
CA MET A 38 -1.67 2.18 -12.80
C MET A 38 -0.15 2.36 -12.69
N LYS A 39 0.28 3.47 -12.10
CA LYS A 39 1.70 3.79 -11.85
C LYS A 39 1.97 3.90 -10.34
N PRO A 40 2.49 2.85 -9.67
CA PRO A 40 2.85 2.90 -8.25
C PRO A 40 3.78 4.05 -7.87
N HIS A 41 4.58 4.53 -8.83
CA HIS A 41 5.42 5.73 -8.71
C HIS A 41 4.68 6.97 -8.16
N ARG A 42 3.36 7.09 -8.41
CA ARG A 42 2.54 8.18 -7.85
C ARG A 42 2.64 8.29 -6.32
N ILE A 43 2.81 7.16 -5.62
CA ILE A 43 2.95 7.11 -4.16
C ILE A 43 4.28 7.73 -3.73
N ARG A 44 5.37 7.46 -4.46
CA ARG A 44 6.69 8.11 -4.24
C ARG A 44 6.62 9.61 -4.48
N MET A 45 5.93 10.04 -5.54
CA MET A 45 5.72 11.47 -5.82
C MET A 45 4.96 12.16 -4.70
N THR A 46 3.89 11.56 -4.18
CA THR A 46 3.17 12.08 -3.02
C THR A 46 4.07 12.19 -1.80
N HIS A 47 4.86 11.16 -1.49
CA HIS A 47 5.79 11.21 -0.36
C HIS A 47 6.83 12.33 -0.49
N ALA A 48 7.42 12.51 -1.68
CA ALA A 48 8.37 13.59 -1.95
C ALA A 48 7.72 14.97 -1.75
N LEU A 49 6.49 15.16 -2.22
CA LEU A 49 5.76 16.41 -2.04
C LEU A 49 5.52 16.70 -0.54
N LEU A 50 5.08 15.71 0.23
CA LEU A 50 4.90 15.83 1.68
C LEU A 50 6.21 16.20 2.40
N ALA A 51 7.33 15.62 1.95
CA ALA A 51 8.66 15.95 2.48
C ALA A 51 9.05 17.40 2.18
N HIS A 52 8.89 17.85 0.94
CA HIS A 52 9.23 19.21 0.52
C HIS A 52 8.35 20.29 1.16
N TYR A 53 7.09 19.99 1.46
CA TYR A 53 6.24 20.87 2.27
C TYR A 53 6.55 20.84 3.77
N GLY A 54 7.50 20.01 4.22
CA GLY A 54 7.81 19.86 5.64
C GLY A 54 6.67 19.21 6.43
N LEU A 55 5.75 18.47 5.79
CA LEU A 55 4.60 17.87 6.47
C LEU A 55 4.99 16.59 7.23
N LEU A 56 6.03 15.89 6.78
CA LEU A 56 6.47 14.64 7.42
C LEU A 56 6.90 14.83 8.88
N GLN A 57 7.43 16.01 9.25
CA GLN A 57 7.83 16.32 10.63
C GLN A 57 6.63 16.47 11.59
N HIS A 58 5.41 16.57 11.05
CA HIS A 58 4.18 16.70 11.82
C HIS A 58 3.40 15.37 11.95
N MET A 59 4.00 14.27 11.47
CA MET A 59 3.38 12.94 11.45
C MET A 59 4.35 11.88 11.95
N HIS A 60 3.80 10.77 12.46
CA HIS A 60 4.61 9.59 12.77
C HIS A 60 4.78 8.75 11.49
N VAL A 61 5.93 8.92 10.82
CA VAL A 61 6.26 8.19 9.59
C VAL A 61 6.73 6.78 9.92
N LEU A 62 6.06 5.79 9.35
CA LEU A 62 6.27 4.37 9.63
C LEU A 62 6.51 3.60 8.34
N LYS A 63 7.44 2.65 8.37
CA LYS A 63 7.53 1.63 7.34
C LYS A 63 6.47 0.55 7.63
N PRO A 64 5.61 0.16 6.66
CA PRO A 64 4.67 -0.91 6.88
C PRO A 64 5.39 -2.26 7.03
N ASN A 65 4.89 -3.11 7.93
CA ASN A 65 5.29 -4.51 7.93
C ASN A 65 4.54 -5.23 6.81
N PRO A 66 5.21 -6.02 5.96
CA PRO A 66 4.54 -6.80 4.92
C PRO A 66 3.45 -7.69 5.51
N ALA A 67 2.24 -7.64 4.96
CA ALA A 67 1.15 -8.52 5.35
C ALA A 67 1.54 -9.98 5.11
N ARG A 68 1.31 -10.86 6.09
CA ARG A 68 1.57 -12.29 5.93
C ARG A 68 0.40 -12.95 5.21
N ASP A 69 0.65 -14.14 4.66
CA ASP A 69 -0.37 -14.96 4.01
C ASP A 69 -1.61 -15.10 4.90
N LYS A 70 -1.42 -15.41 6.20
CA LYS A 70 -2.53 -15.52 7.16
C LYS A 70 -3.31 -14.23 7.39
N ASP A 71 -2.69 -13.07 7.20
CA ASP A 71 -3.35 -11.77 7.35
C ASP A 71 -4.22 -11.50 6.10
N LEU A 72 -3.74 -11.87 4.91
CA LEU A 72 -4.48 -11.78 3.64
C LEU A 72 -5.63 -12.80 3.57
N CYS A 73 -5.40 -14.03 4.04
CA CYS A 73 -6.39 -15.11 4.08
C CYS A 73 -7.52 -14.89 5.09
N ARG A 74 -7.50 -13.82 5.89
CA ARG A 74 -8.67 -13.44 6.72
C ARG A 74 -9.89 -13.06 5.88
N PHE A 75 -9.66 -12.70 4.61
CA PHE A 75 -10.70 -12.37 3.65
C PHE A 75 -10.57 -13.15 2.35
N HIS A 76 -9.36 -13.25 1.81
CA HIS A 76 -9.12 -13.95 0.54
C HIS A 76 -9.05 -15.47 0.72
N ALA A 77 -9.40 -16.21 -0.33
CA ALA A 77 -9.25 -17.66 -0.34
C ALA A 77 -7.76 -18.07 -0.31
N ASP A 78 -7.46 -19.16 0.42
CA ASP A 78 -6.10 -19.67 0.56
C ASP A 78 -5.45 -19.99 -0.78
N ASP A 79 -6.20 -20.57 -1.72
CA ASP A 79 -5.70 -20.94 -3.04
C ASP A 79 -5.42 -19.72 -3.93
N TYR A 80 -6.13 -18.62 -3.74
CA TYR A 80 -5.85 -17.35 -4.41
C TYR A 80 -4.56 -16.69 -3.88
N VAL A 81 -4.39 -16.64 -2.55
CA VAL A 81 -3.16 -16.08 -1.95
C VAL A 81 -1.94 -16.92 -2.32
N ALA A 82 -2.07 -18.25 -2.28
CA ALA A 82 -1.03 -19.16 -2.73
C ALA A 82 -0.68 -18.95 -4.21
N PHE A 83 -1.70 -18.75 -5.07
CA PHE A 83 -1.49 -18.40 -6.48
C PHE A 83 -0.70 -17.10 -6.63
N LEU A 84 -1.13 -16.01 -6.01
CA LEU A 84 -0.45 -14.70 -6.08
C LEU A 84 1.00 -14.77 -5.61
N ARG A 85 1.28 -15.60 -4.59
CA ARG A 85 2.63 -15.83 -4.08
C ARG A 85 3.51 -16.62 -5.06
N SER A 86 2.93 -17.52 -5.84
CA SER A 86 3.66 -18.41 -6.75
C SER A 86 3.89 -17.82 -8.14
N ILE A 87 2.96 -16.98 -8.62
CA ILE A 87 2.94 -16.50 -10.00
C ILE A 87 4.04 -15.46 -10.24
N THR A 88 4.75 -15.63 -11.34
CA THR A 88 5.79 -14.70 -11.84
C THR A 88 5.63 -14.51 -13.34
N PRO A 89 6.24 -13.48 -13.94
CA PRO A 89 6.22 -13.31 -15.39
C PRO A 89 6.77 -14.52 -16.16
N GLU A 90 7.69 -15.30 -15.58
CA GLU A 90 8.27 -16.50 -16.20
C GLU A 90 7.31 -17.70 -16.16
N THR A 91 6.53 -17.83 -15.09
CA THR A 91 5.66 -18.99 -14.83
C THR A 91 4.25 -18.84 -15.40
N GLN A 92 3.90 -17.64 -15.90
CA GLN A 92 2.54 -17.31 -16.35
C GLN A 92 2.01 -18.26 -17.45
N GLN A 93 2.86 -18.73 -18.37
CA GLN A 93 2.42 -19.63 -19.45
C GLN A 93 2.05 -21.03 -18.95
N GLU A 94 2.59 -21.45 -17.81
CA GLU A 94 2.29 -22.74 -17.18
C GLU A 94 1.00 -22.69 -16.35
N GLN A 95 0.57 -21.48 -15.96
CA GLN A 95 -0.54 -21.25 -15.03
C GLN A 95 -1.79 -20.63 -15.69
N LEU A 96 -1.98 -20.78 -17.02
CA LEU A 96 -3.09 -20.18 -17.78
C LEU A 96 -4.49 -20.44 -17.20
N ARG A 97 -4.75 -21.65 -16.67
CA ARG A 97 -6.03 -21.97 -16.02
C ARG A 97 -6.27 -21.16 -14.76
N GLN A 98 -5.23 -20.94 -13.95
CA GLN A 98 -5.31 -20.15 -12.72
C GLN A 98 -5.41 -18.65 -13.03
N LEU A 99 -4.65 -18.16 -14.01
CA LEU A 99 -4.74 -16.78 -14.50
C LEU A 99 -6.18 -16.43 -14.90
N LYS A 100 -6.83 -17.29 -15.70
CA LYS A 100 -8.23 -17.12 -16.08
C LYS A 100 -9.17 -17.21 -14.88
N ARG A 101 -8.97 -18.18 -13.98
CA ARG A 101 -9.82 -18.37 -12.79
C ARG A 101 -9.78 -17.17 -11.85
N PHE A 102 -8.61 -16.58 -11.66
CA PHE A 102 -8.38 -15.48 -10.72
C PHE A 102 -8.37 -14.09 -11.37
N ASN A 103 -8.70 -14.02 -12.67
CA ASN A 103 -8.78 -12.79 -13.44
C ASN A 103 -7.49 -11.94 -13.40
N VAL A 104 -6.34 -12.59 -13.58
CA VAL A 104 -5.02 -11.97 -13.66
C VAL A 104 -4.52 -12.11 -15.10
N GLY A 105 -4.19 -10.99 -15.74
CA GLY A 105 -3.98 -10.89 -17.19
C GLY A 105 -4.00 -9.44 -17.68
N GLU A 106 -4.89 -9.10 -18.62
CA GLU A 106 -4.89 -7.80 -19.31
C GLU A 106 -4.98 -6.59 -18.37
N ASP A 107 -6.07 -6.47 -17.60
CA ASP A 107 -6.30 -5.34 -16.70
C ASP A 107 -5.53 -5.46 -15.37
N CYS A 108 -5.15 -6.69 -15.02
CA CYS A 108 -4.48 -7.03 -13.76
C CYS A 108 -3.24 -7.87 -14.09
N PRO A 109 -2.18 -7.24 -14.64
CA PRO A 109 -1.03 -7.98 -15.18
C PRO A 109 -0.21 -8.65 -14.09
N VAL A 110 0.42 -9.76 -14.46
CA VAL A 110 1.54 -10.32 -13.70
C VAL A 110 2.76 -9.44 -13.95
N PHE A 111 3.43 -9.03 -12.87
CA PHE A 111 4.67 -8.26 -12.94
C PHE A 111 5.62 -8.66 -11.82
N ASP A 112 6.89 -8.26 -11.96
CA ASP A 112 7.92 -8.57 -10.99
C ASP A 112 7.61 -8.03 -9.59
N GLY A 113 7.56 -8.92 -8.62
CA GLY A 113 7.26 -8.57 -7.24
C GLY A 113 5.79 -8.25 -6.97
N LEU A 114 4.86 -8.73 -7.81
CA LEU A 114 3.40 -8.61 -7.60
C LEU A 114 2.98 -8.94 -6.17
N TYR A 115 3.42 -10.08 -5.63
CA TYR A 115 3.06 -10.49 -4.27
C TYR A 115 3.60 -9.50 -3.22
N SER A 116 4.88 -9.14 -3.32
CA SER A 116 5.51 -8.17 -2.42
C SER A 116 4.82 -6.81 -2.44
N PHE A 117 4.36 -6.36 -3.62
CA PHE A 117 3.54 -5.16 -3.76
C PHE A 117 2.23 -5.28 -2.97
N CYS A 118 1.52 -6.41 -3.11
CA CYS A 118 0.31 -6.70 -2.34
C CYS A 118 0.54 -6.71 -0.82
N GLN A 119 1.61 -7.36 -0.38
CA GLN A 119 1.95 -7.40 1.05
C GLN A 119 2.21 -6.01 1.62
N THR A 120 2.84 -5.12 0.85
CA THR A 120 3.24 -3.79 1.31
C THR A 120 2.02 -2.89 1.56
N TYR A 121 1.11 -2.74 0.60
CA TYR A 121 -0.05 -1.84 0.78
C TYR A 121 -1.09 -2.41 1.75
N ALA A 122 -1.27 -3.75 1.76
CA ALA A 122 -2.13 -4.41 2.73
C ALA A 122 -1.55 -4.25 4.14
N GLY A 123 -0.24 -4.42 4.29
CA GLY A 123 0.50 -4.23 5.54
C GLY A 123 0.36 -2.82 6.11
N GLY A 124 0.41 -1.79 5.25
CA GLY A 124 0.15 -0.40 5.66
C GLY A 124 -1.27 -0.19 6.19
N SER A 125 -2.27 -0.77 5.53
CA SER A 125 -3.68 -0.65 5.92
C SER A 125 -3.95 -1.38 7.25
N VAL A 126 -3.49 -2.62 7.38
CA VAL A 126 -3.61 -3.41 8.62
C VAL A 126 -2.84 -2.76 9.77
N GLY A 127 -1.63 -2.27 9.51
CA GLY A 127 -0.83 -1.53 10.51
C GLY A 127 -1.53 -0.26 11.00
N GLY A 128 -2.19 0.47 10.09
CA GLY A 128 -3.04 1.61 10.44
C GLY A 128 -4.21 1.22 11.35
N ALA A 129 -4.95 0.16 10.99
CA ALA A 129 -6.06 -0.33 11.79
C ALA A 129 -5.62 -0.80 13.19
N VAL A 130 -4.49 -1.49 13.31
CA VAL A 130 -3.91 -1.89 14.60
C VAL A 130 -3.58 -0.66 15.45
N LYS A 131 -2.99 0.40 14.88
CA LYS A 131 -2.71 1.63 15.63
C LYS A 131 -3.97 2.34 16.11
N LEU A 132 -5.02 2.38 15.28
CA LEU A 132 -6.31 2.94 15.67
C LEU A 132 -6.96 2.13 16.81
N ASN A 133 -6.91 0.80 16.76
CA ASN A 133 -7.58 -0.06 17.75
C ASN A 133 -6.89 -0.06 19.12
N HIS A 134 -5.59 0.22 19.18
CA HIS A 134 -4.80 0.10 20.41
C HIS A 134 -4.34 1.44 20.99
N ASP A 135 -4.78 2.57 20.43
CA ASP A 135 -4.32 3.92 20.80
C ASP A 135 -2.78 4.04 20.83
N ILE A 136 -2.09 3.21 20.05
CA ILE A 136 -0.63 3.22 19.94
C ILE A 136 -0.26 4.41 19.04
N VAL A 137 -0.24 5.58 19.67
CA VAL A 137 -0.11 6.92 19.09
C VAL A 137 -1.36 7.35 18.32
N THR A 138 -2.46 7.57 19.06
CA THR A 138 -3.53 8.54 18.78
C THR A 138 -3.26 9.88 19.45
#